data_AF-I0IP24-F1
#
_entry.id   AF-I0IP24-F1
#
_cell.length_a   1.000
_cell.length_b   1.000
_cell.length_c   1.000
_cell.angle_alpha   90.00
_cell.angle_beta   90.00
_cell.angle_gamma   90.00
#
_symmetry.space_group_name_H-M   'P 1'
#
loop_
_entity.id
_entity.type
_entity.pdbx_description
1 polymer ?
#
loop_
_entity_poly.entity_id
_entity_poly.type
_entity_poly.pdbx_seq_one_letter_code
_entity_poly.pdbx_strand_id
1 'polypeptide(L)'
;MWTMHNEFLGSFVVFGLALWILNFNSRKKELRVIILYFLLIIFMIVIYNNIWLLPFVAGITCAIYFPEIEKNNSLYKAFKFVLGGIGLYLLGHYQSCGAYLYFKNINYIYSNTVGSCLLIFSLYNLRLSGFKSKIAVVLGKISFPLYLIHVLIICSFSSSLYIYMISNNYPHYFILIILFTLLISVIISYPLILINDVWIKSLNKLIIKLVK
;
A
#
# COMPACT_ATOMS: atom_id res chain seq x y z
N MET A 1 -7.07 -1.10 -15.20
CA MET A 1 -7.88 -0.88 -13.98
C MET A 1 -8.60 -2.15 -13.52
N TRP A 2 -7.99 -3.35 -13.62
CA TRP A 2 -8.66 -4.58 -13.19
C TRP A 2 -8.68 -4.77 -11.66
N THR A 3 -7.78 -4.11 -10.92
CA THR A 3 -7.71 -4.26 -9.44
C THR A 3 -8.65 -3.34 -8.70
N MET A 4 -9.08 -2.23 -9.33
CA MET A 4 -9.91 -1.21 -8.67
C MET A 4 -11.22 -1.76 -8.11
N HIS A 5 -11.84 -2.73 -8.77
CA HIS A 5 -13.08 -3.33 -8.26
C HIS A 5 -12.86 -4.04 -6.91
N ASN A 6 -11.82 -4.89 -6.83
CA ASN A 6 -11.47 -5.60 -5.61
C ASN A 6 -10.96 -4.64 -4.52
N GLU A 7 -10.22 -3.59 -4.90
CA GLU A 7 -9.75 -2.56 -3.98
C GLU A 7 -10.92 -1.75 -3.38
N PHE A 8 -11.91 -1.40 -4.19
CA PHE A 8 -13.11 -0.69 -3.76
C PHE A 8 -13.94 -1.55 -2.80
N LEU A 9 -14.24 -2.80 -3.16
CA LEU A 9 -14.97 -3.73 -2.29
C LEU A 9 -14.19 -4.03 -1.00
N GLY A 10 -12.89 -4.28 -1.11
CA GLY A 10 -12.01 -4.52 0.04
C GLY A 10 -11.98 -3.34 1.00
N SER A 11 -12.01 -2.10 0.48
CA SER A 11 -12.08 -0.89 1.32
C SER A 11 -13.37 -0.83 2.14
N PHE A 12 -14.53 -1.17 1.56
CA PHE A 12 -15.78 -1.25 2.33
C PHE A 12 -15.74 -2.33 3.40
N VAL A 13 -15.18 -3.50 3.09
CA VAL A 13 -14.97 -4.56 4.08
C VAL A 13 -14.10 -4.03 5.23
N VAL A 14 -13.00 -3.35 4.92
CA VAL A 14 -12.12 -2.76 5.94
C VAL A 14 -12.83 -1.73 6.80
N PHE A 15 -13.48 -0.74 6.18
CA PHE A 15 -14.14 0.33 6.93
C PHE A 15 -15.32 -0.19 7.75
N GLY A 16 -16.14 -1.08 7.18
CA GLY A 16 -17.25 -1.71 7.89
C GLY A 16 -16.78 -2.50 9.09
N LEU A 17 -15.74 -3.33 8.92
CA LEU A 17 -15.13 -4.07 10.02
C LEU A 17 -14.50 -3.15 11.06
N ALA A 18 -13.76 -2.11 10.65
CA ALA A 18 -13.15 -1.16 11.55
C ALA A 18 -14.18 -0.43 12.41
N LEU A 19 -15.28 0.06 11.80
CA LEU A 19 -16.39 0.69 12.52
C LEU A 19 -17.04 -0.27 13.51
N TRP A 20 -17.28 -1.51 13.09
CA TRP A 20 -17.81 -2.55 13.97
C TRP A 20 -16.87 -2.81 15.16
N ILE A 21 -15.58 -3.04 14.90
CA ILE A 21 -14.57 -3.26 15.94
C ILE A 21 -14.52 -2.08 16.91
N LEU A 22 -14.51 -0.84 16.41
CA LEU A 22 -14.46 0.38 17.24
C LEU A 22 -15.68 0.49 18.16
N ASN A 23 -16.88 0.14 17.69
CA ASN A 23 -18.09 0.13 18.52
C ASN A 23 -18.04 -0.92 19.63
N PHE A 24 -17.36 -2.04 19.41
CA PHE A 24 -17.21 -3.12 20.39
C PHE A 24 -15.88 -3.10 21.15
N ASN A 25 -15.05 -2.06 20.96
CA ASN A 25 -13.71 -1.96 21.51
C ASN A 25 -13.73 -1.60 23.01
N SER A 26 -14.35 -2.45 23.82
CA SER A 26 -14.17 -2.42 25.26
C SER A 26 -12.87 -3.17 25.60
N ARG A 27 -12.14 -2.70 26.62
CA ARG A 27 -10.90 -3.34 27.11
C ARG A 27 -11.11 -4.76 27.68
N LYS A 28 -12.34 -5.29 27.66
CA LYS A 28 -12.67 -6.61 28.20
C LYS A 28 -12.14 -7.72 27.26
N LYS A 29 -11.39 -8.66 27.84
CA LYS A 29 -10.80 -9.80 27.11
C LYS A 29 -11.84 -10.65 26.37
N GLU A 30 -13.03 -10.79 26.94
CA GLU A 30 -14.14 -11.59 26.38
C GLU A 30 -14.61 -11.06 25.02
N LEU A 31 -14.75 -9.74 24.86
CA LEU A 31 -15.18 -9.12 23.61
C LEU A 31 -14.12 -9.27 22.49
N ARG A 32 -12.83 -9.31 22.84
CA ARG A 32 -11.76 -9.59 21.86
C ARG A 32 -11.87 -10.99 21.27
N VAL A 33 -12.26 -11.97 22.08
CA VAL A 33 -12.49 -13.35 21.61
C VAL A 33 -13.66 -13.40 20.63
N ILE A 34 -14.76 -12.70 20.93
CA ILE A 34 -15.90 -12.58 20.01
C ILE A 34 -15.49 -11.95 18.68
N ILE A 35 -14.69 -10.88 18.72
CA ILE A 35 -14.15 -10.22 17.52
C ILE A 35 -13.29 -11.20 16.71
N LEU A 36 -12.47 -12.06 17.34
CA LEU A 36 -11.68 -13.07 16.64
C LEU A 36 -12.54 -14.11 15.94
N TYR A 37 -13.54 -14.67 16.63
CA TYR A 37 -14.45 -15.63 16.01
C TYR A 37 -15.19 -15.03 14.82
N PHE A 38 -15.64 -13.78 14.96
CA PHE A 38 -16.29 -13.07 13.87
C PHE A 38 -15.36 -12.82 12.68
N LEU A 39 -14.12 -12.36 12.93
CA LEU A 39 -13.10 -12.20 11.89
C LEU A 39 -12.77 -13.52 11.21
N LEU A 40 -12.70 -14.62 11.97
CA LEU A 40 -12.48 -15.97 11.42
C LEU A 40 -13.63 -16.38 10.49
N ILE A 41 -14.88 -16.15 10.89
CA ILE A 41 -16.06 -16.42 10.05
C ILE A 41 -15.99 -15.61 8.76
N ILE A 42 -15.71 -14.31 8.85
CA ILE A 42 -15.56 -13.44 7.69
C ILE A 42 -14.42 -13.91 6.79
N PHE A 43 -13.29 -14.31 7.38
CA PHE A 43 -12.15 -14.83 6.65
C PHE A 43 -12.54 -16.08 5.84
N MET A 44 -13.29 -17.01 6.44
CA MET A 44 -13.80 -18.20 5.75
C MET A 44 -14.78 -17.83 4.61
N ILE A 45 -15.71 -16.91 4.86
CA ILE A 45 -16.66 -16.42 3.84
C ILE A 45 -15.92 -15.75 2.69
N VAL A 46 -14.89 -14.94 2.98
CA VAL A 46 -14.08 -14.23 1.99
C VAL A 46 -13.29 -15.21 1.14
N ILE A 47 -12.61 -16.20 1.75
CA ILE A 47 -11.88 -17.22 1.01
C ILE A 47 -12.79 -17.96 0.04
N TYR A 48 -14.02 -18.29 0.48
CA TYR A 48 -14.98 -19.03 -0.33
C TYR A 48 -15.51 -18.21 -1.51
N ASN A 49 -15.84 -16.94 -1.30
CA ASN A 49 -16.47 -16.11 -2.33
C ASN A 49 -15.48 -15.38 -3.23
N ASN A 50 -14.45 -14.76 -2.67
CA ASN A 50 -13.50 -13.95 -3.41
C ASN A 50 -12.16 -13.85 -2.66
N ILE A 51 -11.22 -14.72 -3.04
CA ILE A 51 -9.87 -14.79 -2.47
C ILE A 51 -9.10 -13.45 -2.55
N TRP A 52 -9.44 -12.55 -3.48
CA TRP A 52 -8.79 -11.23 -3.59
C TRP A 52 -9.08 -10.31 -2.41
N LEU A 53 -10.12 -10.57 -1.62
CA LEU A 53 -10.44 -9.81 -0.42
C LEU A 53 -9.65 -10.30 0.82
N LEU A 54 -8.93 -11.42 0.71
CA LEU A 54 -8.16 -12.02 1.80
C LEU A 54 -7.14 -11.06 2.46
N PRO A 55 -6.34 -10.29 1.69
CA PRO A 55 -5.34 -9.40 2.29
C PRO A 55 -5.95 -8.30 3.16
N PHE A 56 -7.19 -7.87 2.84
CA PHE A 56 -7.90 -6.83 3.59
C PHE A 56 -8.25 -7.32 5.01
N VAL A 57 -8.83 -8.53 5.12
CA VAL A 57 -9.17 -9.11 6.42
C VAL A 57 -7.91 -9.42 7.24
N ALA A 58 -6.87 -9.94 6.58
CA ALA A 58 -5.58 -10.20 7.22
C ALA A 58 -4.93 -8.90 7.75
N GLY A 59 -4.99 -7.82 6.98
CA GLY A 59 -4.49 -6.50 7.38
C GLY A 59 -5.19 -5.93 8.61
N ILE A 60 -6.52 -6.05 8.68
CA ILE A 60 -7.30 -5.65 9.88
C ILE A 60 -6.90 -6.48 11.09
N THR A 61 -6.74 -7.80 10.90
CA THR A 61 -6.31 -8.69 11.98
C THR A 61 -4.93 -8.27 12.51
N CYS A 62 -4.00 -7.92 11.61
CA CYS A 62 -2.70 -7.36 12.00
C CYS A 62 -2.87 -6.06 12.79
N ALA A 63 -3.72 -5.14 12.34
CA ALA A 63 -3.94 -3.85 12.99
C ALA A 63 -4.50 -3.97 14.42
N ILE A 64 -5.35 -4.97 14.69
CA ILE A 64 -5.92 -5.19 16.03
C ILE A 64 -4.90 -5.84 16.97
N TYR A 65 -4.10 -6.78 16.46
CA TYR A 65 -3.32 -7.70 17.29
C TYR A 65 -1.83 -7.40 17.35
N PHE A 66 -1.31 -6.56 16.46
CA PHE A 66 0.11 -6.24 16.51
C PHE A 66 0.42 -5.48 17.79
N PRO A 67 1.30 -6.02 18.64
CA PRO A 67 1.55 -5.45 19.94
C PRO A 67 2.25 -4.10 19.78
N GLU A 68 1.74 -3.06 20.45
CA GLU A 68 2.41 -1.75 20.62
C GLU A 68 3.74 -1.85 21.40
N ILE A 69 4.16 -3.06 21.78
CA ILE A 69 5.32 -3.28 22.63
C ILE A 69 6.61 -3.01 21.81
N GLU A 70 7.18 -1.83 22.01
CA GLU A 70 8.54 -1.50 21.59
C GLU A 70 9.55 -2.29 22.44
N LYS A 71 9.88 -3.52 22.04
CA LYS A 71 11.04 -4.24 22.60
C LYS A 71 12.32 -3.74 21.95
N ASN A 72 13.10 -2.94 22.67
CA ASN A 72 14.40 -2.43 22.21
C ASN A 72 15.53 -3.47 22.41
N ASN A 73 15.37 -4.68 21.88
CA ASN A 73 16.39 -5.73 21.89
C ASN A 73 17.00 -5.88 20.49
N SER A 74 18.34 -5.94 20.38
CA SER A 74 19.06 -6.14 19.11
C SER A 74 18.65 -7.44 18.41
N LEU A 75 18.49 -8.54 19.16
CA LEU A 75 18.01 -9.82 18.63
C LEU A 75 16.60 -9.71 18.03
N TYR A 76 15.73 -8.92 18.67
CA TYR A 76 14.38 -8.69 18.17
C TYR A 76 14.38 -7.87 16.87
N LYS A 77 15.29 -6.90 16.74
CA LYS A 77 15.48 -6.14 15.49
C LYS A 77 16.01 -7.03 14.36
N ALA A 78 16.99 -7.88 14.64
CA ALA A 78 17.51 -8.85 13.67
C ALA A 78 16.42 -9.82 13.21
N PHE A 79 15.64 -10.36 14.15
CA PHE A 79 14.49 -11.22 13.85
C PHE A 79 13.47 -10.53 12.94
N LYS A 80 13.10 -9.28 13.25
CA LYS A 80 12.21 -8.48 12.38
C LYS A 80 12.80 -8.27 11.00
N PHE A 81 14.09 -7.99 10.88
CA PHE A 81 14.75 -7.82 9.59
C PHE A 81 14.67 -9.10 8.74
N VAL A 82 14.95 -10.26 9.34
CA VAL A 82 14.81 -11.57 8.67
C VAL A 82 13.38 -11.81 8.23
N LEU A 83 12.39 -11.55 9.10
CA LEU A 83 10.98 -11.67 8.73
C LEU A 83 10.59 -10.73 7.58
N GLY A 84 11.13 -9.51 7.56
CA GLY A 84 10.93 -8.57 6.46
C GLY A 84 11.51 -9.08 5.14
N GLY A 85 12.71 -9.67 5.17
CA GLY A 85 13.31 -10.32 4.01
C GLY A 85 12.48 -11.50 3.49
N ILE A 86 11.98 -12.36 4.39
CA ILE A 86 11.06 -13.45 4.03
C ILE A 86 9.75 -12.88 3.48
N GLY A 87 9.23 -11.81 4.07
CA GLY A 87 8.02 -11.14 3.59
C GLY A 87 8.17 -10.61 2.16
N LEU A 88 9.29 -9.92 1.88
CA LEU A 88 9.64 -9.44 0.54
C LEU A 88 9.81 -10.59 -0.46
N TYR A 89 10.45 -11.68 -0.05
CA TYR A 89 10.58 -12.88 -0.88
C TYR A 89 9.20 -13.46 -1.23
N LEU A 90 8.32 -13.65 -0.24
CA LEU A 90 6.98 -14.20 -0.49
C LEU A 90 6.11 -13.30 -1.37
N LEU A 91 6.26 -11.98 -1.26
CA LEU A 91 5.56 -11.00 -2.13
C LEU A 91 5.99 -11.07 -3.60
N GLY A 92 7.18 -11.60 -3.89
CA GLY A 92 7.66 -11.83 -5.25
C GLY A 92 7.05 -13.07 -5.92
N HIS A 93 6.28 -13.88 -5.19
CA HIS A 93 5.63 -15.05 -5.77
C HIS A 93 4.46 -14.62 -6.66
N TYR A 94 4.60 -14.85 -7.95
CA TYR A 94 3.53 -14.68 -8.94
C TYR A 94 3.44 -15.88 -9.87
N GLN A 95 4.59 -16.34 -10.34
CA GLN A 95 4.74 -17.58 -11.10
C GLN A 95 5.67 -18.52 -10.36
N SER A 96 5.37 -19.82 -10.43
CA SER A 96 6.13 -20.87 -9.78
C SER A 96 7.37 -21.26 -10.59
N CYS A 97 8.27 -20.30 -10.79
CA CYS A 97 9.54 -20.48 -11.48
C CYS A 97 10.73 -20.17 -10.55
N GLY A 98 11.89 -20.75 -10.84
CA GLY A 98 13.12 -20.55 -10.05
C GLY A 98 12.94 -20.92 -8.57
N ALA A 99 13.25 -19.98 -7.67
CA ALA A 99 13.13 -20.17 -6.23
C ALA A 99 11.68 -20.47 -5.77
N TYR A 100 10.67 -20.10 -6.57
CA TYR A 100 9.26 -20.35 -6.25
C TYR A 100 8.72 -21.71 -6.73
N LEU A 101 9.56 -22.60 -7.27
CA LEU A 101 9.14 -23.94 -7.69
C LEU A 101 8.47 -24.74 -6.56
N TYR A 102 8.93 -24.55 -5.32
CA TYR A 102 8.35 -25.19 -4.13
C TYR A 102 6.94 -24.70 -3.79
N PHE A 103 6.50 -23.58 -4.37
CA PHE A 103 5.17 -23.00 -4.17
C PHE A 103 4.19 -23.33 -5.31
N LYS A 104 4.51 -24.29 -6.19
CA LYS A 104 3.71 -24.63 -7.38
C LYS A 104 2.22 -24.87 -7.10
N ASN A 105 1.90 -25.47 -5.94
CA ASN A 105 0.53 -25.81 -5.57
C ASN A 105 -0.14 -24.76 -4.67
N ILE A 106 0.58 -23.68 -4.32
CA ILE A 106 0.09 -22.64 -3.43
C ILE A 106 -0.33 -21.45 -4.29
N ASN A 107 -1.60 -21.02 -4.15
CA ASN A 107 -2.05 -19.81 -4.81
C ASN A 107 -1.24 -18.60 -4.31
N TYR A 108 -0.69 -17.81 -5.24
CA TYR A 108 0.16 -16.66 -4.93
C TYR A 108 -0.51 -15.62 -4.03
N ILE A 109 -1.84 -15.56 -4.00
CA ILE A 109 -2.56 -14.65 -3.09
C ILE A 109 -2.31 -15.03 -1.63
N TYR A 110 -2.21 -16.32 -1.32
CA TYR A 110 -1.88 -16.77 0.04
C TYR A 110 -0.44 -16.38 0.42
N SER A 111 0.54 -16.66 -0.46
CA SER A 111 1.93 -16.28 -0.18
C SER A 111 2.08 -14.76 -0.06
N ASN A 112 1.41 -13.98 -0.90
CA ASN A 112 1.47 -12.53 -0.86
C ASN A 112 0.78 -11.97 0.37
N THR A 113 -0.31 -12.60 0.84
CA THR A 113 -0.98 -12.22 2.08
C THR A 113 -0.06 -12.47 3.28
N VAL A 114 0.53 -13.67 3.38
CA VAL A 114 1.50 -13.99 4.44
C VAL A 114 2.70 -13.06 4.37
N GLY A 115 3.24 -12.85 3.17
CA GLY A 115 4.37 -11.95 2.93
C GLY A 115 4.07 -10.51 3.37
N SER A 116 2.87 -10.01 3.05
CA SER A 116 2.36 -8.71 3.50
C SER A 116 2.29 -8.64 5.02
N CYS A 117 1.71 -9.64 5.69
CA CYS A 117 1.61 -9.67 7.15
C CYS A 117 2.98 -9.68 7.82
N LEU A 118 3.93 -10.48 7.33
CA LEU A 118 5.31 -10.53 7.82
C LEU A 118 6.02 -9.19 7.61
N LEU A 119 5.84 -8.57 6.45
CA LEU A 119 6.42 -7.28 6.15
C LEU A 119 5.84 -6.18 7.04
N ILE A 120 4.52 -6.12 7.21
CA ILE A 120 3.88 -5.18 8.14
C ILE A 120 4.42 -5.40 9.55
N PHE A 121 4.53 -6.66 10.01
CA PHE A 121 5.05 -6.97 11.34
C PHE A 121 6.50 -6.53 11.52
N SER A 122 7.33 -6.75 10.50
CA SER A 122 8.74 -6.36 10.50
C SER A 122 8.92 -4.85 10.61
N LEU A 123 8.08 -4.09 9.90
CA LEU A 123 8.11 -2.63 9.85
C LEU A 123 7.36 -1.97 11.02
N TYR A 124 6.47 -2.70 11.68
CA TYR A 124 5.69 -2.19 12.80
C TYR A 124 6.64 -1.71 13.92
N ASN A 125 6.46 -0.47 14.38
CA ASN A 125 7.30 0.21 15.36
C ASN A 125 8.79 0.39 14.96
N LEU A 126 9.18 0.20 13.69
CA LEU A 126 10.51 0.60 13.24
C LEU A 126 10.57 2.12 13.04
N ARG A 127 11.30 2.81 13.91
CA ARG A 127 11.65 4.22 13.72
C ARG A 127 12.79 4.33 12.72
N LEU A 128 12.45 4.42 11.44
CA LEU A 128 13.43 4.70 10.38
C LEU A 128 13.77 6.20 10.43
N SER A 129 14.90 6.54 11.03
CA SER A 129 15.37 7.93 11.20
C SER A 129 15.50 8.69 9.87
N GLY A 130 15.77 8.00 8.76
CA GLY A 130 15.87 8.61 7.42
C GLY A 130 14.53 8.99 6.77
N PHE A 131 13.43 8.35 7.15
CA PHE A 131 12.11 8.58 6.54
C PHE A 131 11.43 9.88 6.99
N LYS A 132 11.96 10.52 8.04
CA LYS A 132 11.52 11.85 8.49
C LYS A 132 12.31 13.01 7.87
N SER A 133 13.25 12.71 6.96
CA SER A 133 14.02 13.74 6.28
C SER A 133 13.12 14.62 5.40
N LYS A 134 13.50 15.89 5.21
CA LYS A 134 12.77 16.82 4.33
C LYS A 134 12.60 16.25 2.92
N ILE A 135 13.62 15.54 2.43
CA ILE A 135 13.61 14.90 1.10
C ILE A 135 12.55 13.80 1.05
N ALA A 136 12.51 12.90 2.04
CA ALA A 136 11.50 11.84 2.10
C ALA A 136 10.07 12.39 2.15
N VAL A 137 9.86 13.50 2.88
CA VAL A 137 8.56 14.19 2.93
C VAL A 137 8.18 14.76 1.56
N VAL A 138 9.12 15.41 0.87
CA VAL A 138 8.88 15.96 -0.48
C VAL A 138 8.58 14.85 -1.49
N LEU A 139 9.38 13.78 -1.49
CA LEU A 139 9.14 12.60 -2.36
C LEU A 139 7.78 11.96 -2.07
N GLY A 140 7.41 11.82 -0.80
CA GLY A 140 6.09 11.35 -0.39
C GLY A 140 4.97 12.22 -0.93
N LYS A 141 5.09 13.54 -0.84
CA LYS A 141 4.11 14.49 -1.40
C LYS A 141 3.98 14.40 -2.91
N ILE A 142 5.09 14.22 -3.64
CA ILE A 142 5.10 14.13 -5.11
C ILE A 142 4.54 12.78 -5.60
N SER A 143 4.77 11.70 -4.85
CA SER A 143 4.45 10.33 -5.30
C SER A 143 3.00 10.13 -5.74
N PHE A 144 2.03 10.62 -4.96
CA PHE A 144 0.60 10.43 -5.26
C PHE A 144 0.14 11.25 -6.49
N PRO A 145 0.40 12.56 -6.57
CA PRO A 145 0.07 13.33 -7.77
C PRO A 145 0.78 12.81 -9.03
N LEU A 146 2.04 12.39 -8.92
CA LEU A 146 2.78 11.80 -10.04
C LEU A 146 2.09 10.51 -10.52
N TYR A 147 1.65 9.65 -9.59
CA TYR A 147 0.87 8.46 -9.93
C TYR A 147 -0.43 8.79 -10.67
N LEU A 148 -1.11 9.89 -10.35
CA LEU A 148 -2.33 10.32 -11.04
C LEU A 148 -2.07 10.73 -12.50
N ILE A 149 -1.00 11.48 -12.74
CA ILE A 149 -0.79 12.18 -14.02
C ILE A 149 0.16 11.46 -14.99
N HIS A 150 1.06 10.60 -14.50
CA HIS A 150 2.10 10.02 -15.36
C HIS A 150 1.50 9.25 -16.54
N VAL A 151 0.41 8.49 -16.33
CA VAL A 151 -0.28 7.77 -17.42
C VAL A 151 -0.82 8.76 -18.46
N LEU A 152 -1.46 9.85 -18.02
CA LEU A 152 -1.98 10.87 -18.93
C LEU A 152 -0.86 11.51 -19.76
N ILE A 153 0.28 11.83 -19.13
CA ILE A 153 1.44 12.45 -19.77
C ILE A 153 2.12 11.48 -20.74
N ILE A 154 2.23 10.20 -20.38
CA ILE A 154 2.78 9.16 -21.25
C ILE A 154 1.89 8.98 -22.49
N CYS A 155 0.59 8.84 -22.29
CA CYS A 155 -0.39 8.59 -23.36
C CYS A 155 -0.71 9.84 -24.21
N SER A 156 -0.33 11.05 -23.79
CA SER A 156 -0.54 12.29 -24.55
C SER A 156 0.79 12.89 -25.01
N PHE A 157 1.38 13.76 -24.18
CA PHE A 157 2.59 14.53 -24.51
C PHE A 157 3.74 13.63 -24.95
N SER A 158 4.05 12.57 -24.20
CA SER A 158 5.22 11.73 -24.47
C SER A 158 5.08 10.95 -25.78
N SER A 159 3.87 10.46 -26.05
CA SER A 159 3.55 9.77 -27.31
C SER A 159 3.59 10.73 -28.51
N SER A 160 3.09 11.97 -28.35
CA SER A 160 3.17 13.01 -29.38
C SER A 160 4.62 13.41 -29.67
N LEU A 161 5.42 13.64 -28.62
CA LEU A 161 6.84 13.96 -28.73
C LEU A 161 7.62 12.82 -29.39
N TYR A 162 7.30 11.57 -29.06
CA TYR A 162 7.89 10.39 -29.71
C TYR A 162 7.66 10.39 -31.21
N ILE A 163 6.43 10.58 -31.67
CA ILE A 163 6.07 10.61 -33.09
C ILE A 163 6.78 11.77 -33.80
N TYR A 164 6.85 12.94 -33.15
CA TYR A 164 7.54 14.10 -33.71
C TYR A 164 9.05 13.89 -33.83
N MET A 165 9.69 13.27 -32.84
CA MET A 165 11.13 13.08 -32.84
C MET A 165 11.57 11.99 -33.82
N ILE A 166 10.79 10.90 -33.92
CA ILE A 166 11.09 9.82 -34.86
C ILE A 166 10.88 10.27 -36.32
N SER A 167 9.86 11.10 -36.60
CA SER A 167 9.61 11.59 -37.97
C SER A 167 10.69 12.54 -38.49
N ASN A 168 11.36 13.24 -37.58
CA ASN A 168 12.45 14.16 -37.89
C ASN A 168 13.85 13.54 -37.72
N ASN A 169 13.95 12.22 -37.50
CA ASN A 169 15.23 11.48 -37.32
C ASN A 169 16.16 12.07 -36.23
N TYR A 170 15.61 12.55 -35.11
CA TYR A 170 16.44 13.04 -34.01
C TYR A 170 17.29 11.91 -33.41
N PRO A 171 18.61 12.07 -33.26
CA PRO A 171 19.43 11.09 -32.57
C PRO A 171 19.08 11.06 -31.08
N HIS A 172 19.18 9.89 -30.45
CA HIS A 172 18.94 9.69 -29.01
C HIS A 172 17.56 10.15 -28.49
N TYR A 173 16.53 10.19 -29.34
CA TYR A 173 15.17 10.63 -28.99
C TYR A 173 14.62 9.96 -27.71
N PHE A 174 14.98 8.71 -27.44
CA PHE A 174 14.53 7.97 -26.25
C PHE A 174 14.93 8.63 -24.93
N ILE A 175 16.19 9.11 -24.80
CA ILE A 175 16.69 9.75 -23.58
C ILE A 175 15.96 11.08 -23.36
N LEU A 176 15.79 11.86 -24.44
CA LEU A 176 15.09 13.14 -24.39
C LEU A 176 13.63 12.96 -23.98
N ILE A 177 12.92 11.99 -24.55
CA ILE A 177 11.54 11.69 -24.17
C ILE A 177 11.45 11.36 -22.68
N ILE A 178 12.31 10.47 -22.16
CA ILE A 178 12.30 10.14 -20.73
C ILE A 178 12.52 11.37 -19.86
N LEU A 179 13.51 12.20 -20.19
CA LEU A 179 13.81 13.42 -19.45
C LEU A 179 12.63 14.39 -19.47
N PHE A 180 12.03 14.63 -20.64
CA PHE A 180 10.86 15.50 -20.77
C PHE A 180 9.62 14.94 -20.07
N THR A 181 9.35 13.64 -20.20
CA THR A 181 8.22 12.98 -19.50
C THR A 181 8.37 13.11 -17.99
N LEU A 182 9.57 12.86 -17.44
CA LEU A 182 9.84 13.01 -16.02
C LEU A 182 9.69 14.46 -15.56
N LEU A 183 10.31 15.40 -16.28
CA LEU A 183 10.29 16.82 -15.95
C LEU A 183 8.86 17.37 -15.97
N ILE A 184 8.10 17.09 -17.02
CA ILE A 184 6.70 17.54 -17.15
C ILE A 184 5.82 16.87 -16.11
N SER A 185 6.03 15.57 -15.82
CA SER A 185 5.31 14.89 -14.74
C SER A 185 5.56 15.56 -13.39
N VAL A 186 6.80 15.90 -13.07
CA VAL A 186 7.11 16.60 -11.81
C VAL A 186 6.50 18.00 -11.79
N ILE A 187 6.61 18.77 -12.88
CA ILE A 187 6.03 20.13 -12.96
C ILE A 187 4.51 20.10 -12.77
N ILE A 188 3.81 19.22 -13.48
CA ILE A 188 2.35 19.10 -13.41
C ILE A 188 1.91 18.50 -12.06
N SER A 189 2.75 17.69 -11.41
CA SER A 189 2.45 17.15 -10.07
C SER A 189 2.39 18.24 -9.00
N TYR A 190 3.17 19.32 -9.15
CA TYR A 190 3.30 20.37 -8.14
C TYR A 190 1.99 21.10 -7.77
N PRO A 191 1.17 21.59 -8.72
CA PRO A 191 -0.11 22.21 -8.38
C PRO A 191 -1.07 21.25 -7.65
N LEU A 192 -1.05 19.96 -7.99
CA LEU A 192 -1.86 18.96 -7.30
C LEU A 192 -1.42 18.75 -5.84
N ILE A 193 -0.13 18.88 -5.54
CA ILE A 193 0.37 18.87 -4.15
C ILE A 193 -0.25 20.02 -3.36
N LEU A 194 -0.27 21.22 -3.94
CA LEU A 194 -0.84 22.40 -3.28
C LEU A 194 -2.34 22.23 -3.02
N ILE A 195 -3.09 21.73 -4.00
CA ILE A 195 -4.52 21.44 -3.86
C ILE A 195 -4.75 20.42 -2.75
N ASN A 196 -3.95 19.34 -2.71
CA ASN A 196 -4.05 18.32 -1.68
C ASN A 196 -3.75 18.86 -0.27
N ASP A 197 -2.71 19.69 -0.13
CA ASP A 197 -2.36 20.31 1.15
C ASP A 197 -3.49 21.24 1.65
N VAL A 198 -4.16 21.97 0.76
CA VAL A 198 -5.34 22.80 1.10
C VAL A 198 -6.52 21.92 1.50
N TRP A 199 -6.80 20.85 0.74
CA TRP A 199 -7.88 19.92 1.00
C TRP A 199 -7.75 19.25 2.36
N ILE A 200 -6.57 18.71 2.69
CA ILE A 200 -6.30 18.06 3.98
C ILE A 200 -6.50 19.03 5.14
N LYS A 201 -6.04 20.28 5.01
CA LYS A 201 -6.25 21.31 6.05
C LYS A 201 -7.74 21.60 6.26
N SER A 202 -8.52 21.69 5.19
CA SER A 202 -9.97 21.92 5.26
C SER A 202 -10.70 20.72 5.89
N LEU A 203 -10.34 19.51 5.50
CA LEU A 203 -10.95 18.28 6.01
C LEU A 203 -10.64 18.07 7.50
N ASN A 204 -9.41 18.32 7.95
CA ASN A 204 -9.06 18.25 9.37
C ASN A 204 -9.84 19.27 10.21
N LYS A 205 -10.06 20.48 9.70
CA LYS A 205 -10.90 21.48 10.38
C LYS A 205 -12.36 21.01 10.51
N LEU A 206 -12.89 20.32 9.50
CA LEU A 206 -14.24 19.76 9.54
C LEU A 206 -14.35 18.61 10.55
N ILE A 207 -13.40 17.67 10.54
CA ILE A 207 -13.40 16.53 11.48
C ILE A 207 -13.31 17.01 12.92
N ILE A 208 -12.44 17.98 13.22
CA ILE A 208 -12.33 18.56 14.57
C ILE A 208 -13.66 19.18 15.04
N LYS A 209 -14.47 19.72 14.12
CA LYS A 209 -15.81 20.23 14.44
C LYS A 209 -16.86 19.14 14.67
N LEU A 210 -16.71 17.98 14.02
CA LEU A 210 -17.66 16.86 14.13
C LEU A 210 -17.39 15.96 15.36
N VAL A 211 -16.14 15.91 15.81
CA VAL A 211 -15.72 15.08 16.96
C VAL A 211 -15.89 15.82 18.31
N LYS A 212 -16.04 17.15 18.29
CA LYS A 212 -16.42 17.95 19.46
C LYS A 212 -17.92 18.00 19.61
#